data_AF-A0A1W1V1H3-F1
#
_entry.id   AF-A0A1W1V1H3-F1
#
_cell.length_a   1.000
_cell.length_b   1.000
_cell.length_c   1.000
_cell.angle_alpha   90.00
_cell.angle_beta   90.00
_cell.angle_gamma   90.00
#
_symmetry.space_group_name_H-M   'P 1'
#
loop_
_entity.id
_entity.type
_entity.pdbx_description
1 polymer ?
#
loop_
_entity_poly.entity_id
_entity_poly.type
_entity_poly.pdbx_seq_one_letter_code
_entity_poly.pdbx_strand_id
1 'polypeptide(L)'
;MRFTRIVVLLILLMGISSPVLAYDYVVKSGDTLFKIGLAHNMSYENLKKANGLTSDYIEPGYIINIPNKTYKVQKGDSLAGICKKFGVSIAEVKRVNGLKSECFNPGTVLIIPTKPVTPSRSGVTYATAEEIDLLARAVYSEARGEPYSGQVAIAAVILNRVKSPEFPNTIKGVIFQPWAFTAINDGQFWLTPNATAYKAVRDALNGYDPSKKAIFYWNPVTATNKWVWTRPIHLQLGKHVFAT
;
A
#
# COMPACT_ATOMS: atom_id res chain seq x y z
N MET A 1 15.47 69.56 27.36
CA MET A 1 15.96 68.19 27.58
C MET A 1 15.06 67.22 26.81
N ARG A 2 15.53 66.65 25.68
CA ARG A 2 14.77 65.65 24.90
C ARG A 2 15.40 64.27 25.16
N PHE A 3 14.63 63.39 25.79
CA PHE A 3 15.00 62.00 26.02
C PHE A 3 14.80 61.18 24.74
N THR A 4 15.87 60.59 24.21
CA THR A 4 15.83 59.61 23.12
C THR A 4 15.39 58.27 23.72
N ARG A 5 14.16 57.82 23.42
CA ARG A 5 13.70 56.48 23.79
C ARG A 5 14.24 55.47 22.79
N ILE A 6 15.15 54.60 23.23
CA ILE A 6 15.57 53.41 22.50
C ILE A 6 14.43 52.39 22.59
N VAL A 7 13.76 52.14 21.46
CA VAL A 7 12.79 51.04 21.34
C VAL A 7 13.59 49.78 21.02
N VAL A 8 13.76 48.91 22.03
CA VAL A 8 14.27 47.55 21.83
C VAL A 8 13.14 46.71 21.24
N LEU A 9 13.16 46.52 19.93
CA LEU A 9 12.21 45.65 19.23
C LEU A 9 12.58 44.19 19.49
N LEU A 10 11.88 43.58 20.46
CA LEU A 10 11.94 42.15 20.74
C LEU A 10 11.30 41.39 19.57
N ILE A 11 12.12 40.85 18.67
CA ILE A 11 11.64 39.98 17.58
C ILE A 11 11.26 38.63 18.22
N LEU A 12 9.99 38.49 18.57
CA LEU A 12 9.39 37.21 18.91
C LEU A 12 9.47 36.32 17.66
N LEU A 13 10.33 35.29 17.68
CA LEU A 13 10.36 34.22 16.69
C LEU A 13 9.03 33.47 16.73
N MET A 14 8.00 34.00 16.07
CA MET A 14 6.85 33.21 15.65
C MET A 14 7.38 32.15 14.68
N GLY A 15 7.40 30.91 15.15
CA GLY A 15 7.72 29.75 14.33
C GLY A 15 6.83 29.79 13.09
N ILE A 16 7.45 30.00 11.93
CA ILE A 16 6.78 29.95 10.65
C ILE A 16 6.35 28.49 10.48
N SER A 17 5.10 28.17 10.80
CA SER A 17 4.48 26.93 10.38
C SER A 17 4.50 26.93 8.86
N SER A 18 5.47 26.23 8.27
CA SER A 18 5.59 26.15 6.82
C SER A 18 4.31 25.49 6.30
N PRO A 19 3.67 26.03 5.25
CA PRO A 19 2.46 25.44 4.71
C PRO A 19 2.72 23.98 4.37
N VAL A 20 1.83 23.09 4.78
CA VAL A 20 1.81 21.70 4.28
C VAL A 20 1.62 21.82 2.78
N LEU A 21 2.72 21.67 2.04
CA LEU A 21 2.68 21.65 0.59
C LEU A 21 1.94 20.36 0.22
N ALA A 22 0.72 20.51 -0.27
CA ALA A 22 -0.05 19.46 -0.92
C ALA A 22 -0.09 19.79 -2.42
N TYR A 23 -0.35 18.80 -3.26
CA TYR A 23 -0.84 19.09 -4.61
C TYR A 23 -2.22 18.46 -4.79
N ASP A 24 -3.02 19.11 -5.64
CA ASP A 24 -4.39 18.73 -5.91
C ASP A 24 -4.42 17.68 -7.03
N TYR A 25 -5.02 16.52 -6.74
CA TYR A 25 -5.29 15.47 -7.72
C TYR A 25 -6.77 15.49 -8.10
N VAL A 26 -7.05 15.63 -9.39
CA VAL A 26 -8.42 15.56 -9.91
C VAL A 26 -8.77 14.10 -10.18
N VAL A 27 -9.78 13.59 -9.46
CA VAL A 27 -10.28 12.22 -9.56
C VAL A 27 -10.76 11.95 -10.98
N LYS A 28 -10.37 10.81 -11.54
CA LYS A 28 -10.76 10.36 -12.89
C LYS A 28 -11.74 9.19 -12.80
N SER A 29 -12.41 8.90 -13.91
CA SER A 29 -13.25 7.70 -14.01
C SER A 29 -12.44 6.43 -13.70
N GLY A 30 -12.95 5.60 -12.79
CA GLY A 30 -12.30 4.37 -12.35
C GLY A 30 -11.26 4.52 -11.24
N ASP A 31 -11.01 5.75 -10.77
CA ASP A 31 -10.19 5.99 -9.59
C ASP A 31 -10.89 5.54 -8.31
N THR A 32 -10.09 5.14 -7.34
CA THR A 32 -10.51 4.90 -5.96
C THR A 32 -9.50 5.56 -5.04
N LEU A 33 -9.90 5.89 -3.79
CA LEU A 33 -8.96 6.40 -2.79
C LEU A 33 -7.76 5.47 -2.60
N PHE A 34 -7.99 4.16 -2.76
CA PHE A 34 -6.94 3.17 -2.74
C PHE A 34 -5.96 3.36 -3.90
N LYS A 35 -6.43 3.39 -5.15
CA LYS A 35 -5.56 3.57 -6.33
C LYS A 35 -4.79 4.89 -6.29
N ILE A 36 -5.45 5.97 -5.88
CA ILE A 36 -4.85 7.30 -5.77
C ILE A 36 -3.79 7.31 -4.67
N GLY A 37 -4.16 6.87 -3.45
CA GLY A 37 -3.21 6.83 -2.33
C GLY A 37 -1.98 6.03 -2.69
N LEU A 38 -2.18 4.87 -3.32
CA LEU A 38 -1.13 3.97 -3.72
C LEU A 38 -0.24 4.52 -4.84
N ALA A 39 -0.81 5.17 -5.86
CA ALA A 39 -0.05 5.90 -6.88
C ALA A 39 0.85 6.99 -6.26
N HIS A 40 0.48 7.47 -5.08
CA HIS A 40 1.16 8.52 -4.33
C HIS A 40 1.80 8.03 -3.03
N ASN A 41 2.04 6.72 -2.91
CA ASN A 41 2.71 6.10 -1.75
C ASN A 41 2.11 6.51 -0.39
N MET A 42 0.80 6.62 -0.35
CA MET A 42 -0.03 6.98 0.80
C MET A 42 -1.03 5.85 1.06
N SER A 43 -1.23 5.48 2.33
CA SER A 43 -2.29 4.54 2.65
C SER A 43 -3.64 5.16 2.35
N TYR A 44 -4.60 4.34 1.92
CA TYR A 44 -5.99 4.76 1.78
C TYR A 44 -6.49 5.50 3.04
N GLU A 45 -6.16 5.00 4.24
CA GLU A 45 -6.54 5.63 5.52
C GLU A 45 -5.94 7.03 5.70
N ASN A 46 -4.65 7.20 5.39
CA ASN A 46 -4.00 8.49 5.51
C ASN A 46 -4.53 9.47 4.47
N LEU A 47 -4.80 9.00 3.26
CA LEU A 47 -5.38 9.83 2.21
C LEU A 47 -6.80 10.26 2.57
N LYS A 48 -7.64 9.31 3.00
CA LYS A 48 -9.00 9.56 3.46
C LYS A 48 -9.03 10.57 4.60
N LYS A 49 -8.19 10.36 5.61
CA LYS A 49 -8.03 11.26 6.77
C LYS A 49 -7.55 12.65 6.36
N ALA A 50 -6.54 12.74 5.48
CA ALA A 50 -6.00 14.00 5.01
C ALA A 50 -7.04 14.85 4.26
N ASN A 51 -8.03 14.20 3.64
CA ASN A 51 -9.10 14.83 2.90
C ASN A 51 -10.40 14.98 3.70
N GLY A 52 -10.39 14.65 5.00
CA GLY A 52 -11.60 14.74 5.85
C GLY A 52 -12.75 13.85 5.37
N LEU A 53 -12.46 12.82 4.57
CA LEU A 53 -13.48 11.98 3.97
C LEU A 53 -14.03 10.98 5.00
N THR A 54 -15.35 10.89 5.09
CA THR A 54 -16.04 9.90 5.94
C THR A 54 -16.42 8.64 5.16
N SER A 55 -16.61 8.77 3.84
CA SER A 55 -16.91 7.69 2.89
C SER A 55 -15.71 7.32 2.03
N ASP A 56 -15.75 6.13 1.44
CA ASP A 56 -14.74 5.64 0.48
C ASP A 56 -15.07 6.04 -0.97
N TYR A 57 -16.29 6.58 -1.16
CA TYR A 57 -16.78 7.00 -2.46
C TYR A 57 -16.20 8.36 -2.85
N ILE A 58 -15.63 8.43 -4.05
CA ILE A 58 -15.10 9.63 -4.69
C ILE A 58 -15.63 9.70 -6.12
N GLU A 59 -16.00 10.90 -6.57
CA GLU A 59 -16.56 11.12 -7.90
C GLU A 59 -15.50 11.67 -8.84
N PRO A 60 -15.53 11.31 -10.13
CA PRO A 60 -14.70 11.97 -11.14
C PRO A 60 -14.90 13.49 -11.11
N GLY A 61 -13.80 14.24 -11.16
CA GLY A 61 -13.78 15.69 -11.00
C GLY A 61 -13.62 16.18 -9.56
N TYR A 62 -13.81 15.30 -8.56
CA TYR A 62 -13.51 15.65 -7.17
C TYR A 62 -12.00 15.91 -7.00
N ILE A 63 -11.64 16.88 -6.17
CA ILE A 63 -10.25 17.22 -5.88
C ILE A 63 -9.82 16.53 -4.59
N ILE A 64 -8.81 15.68 -4.70
CA ILE A 64 -8.15 15.03 -3.59
C ILE A 64 -6.84 15.77 -3.31
N ASN A 65 -6.70 16.26 -2.10
CA ASN A 65 -5.46 16.75 -1.53
C ASN A 65 -4.50 15.56 -1.30
N ILE A 66 -3.33 15.61 -1.94
CA ILE A 66 -2.23 14.66 -1.66
C ILE A 66 -1.18 15.39 -0.83
N PRO A 67 -1.18 15.23 0.51
CA PRO A 67 -0.12 15.79 1.33
C PRO A 67 1.25 15.26 0.89
N ASN A 68 2.23 16.17 0.75
CA ASN A 68 3.59 15.72 0.57
C ASN A 68 4.07 14.98 1.82
N LYS A 69 4.73 13.84 1.61
CA LYS A 69 5.45 13.18 2.70
C LYS A 69 6.62 14.07 3.10
N THR A 70 6.79 14.32 4.39
CA THR A 70 7.93 15.11 4.89
C THR A 70 8.82 14.27 5.80
N TYR A 71 10.07 14.67 5.92
CA TYR A 71 11.05 14.06 6.81
C TYR A 71 11.87 15.14 7.50
N LYS A 72 11.84 15.15 8.84
CA LYS A 72 12.70 16.01 9.64
C LYS A 72 14.07 15.34 9.79
N VAL A 73 15.08 15.94 9.20
CA VAL A 73 16.47 15.48 9.24
C VAL A 73 16.94 15.37 10.69
N GLN A 74 17.54 14.23 11.04
CA GLN A 74 18.14 13.97 12.34
C GLN A 74 19.66 14.18 12.31
N LYS A 75 20.26 14.34 13.48
CA LYS A 75 21.73 14.42 13.60
C LYS A 75 22.35 13.11 13.07
N GLY A 76 23.23 13.21 12.08
CA GLY A 76 23.89 12.06 11.45
C GLY A 76 23.20 11.53 10.19
N ASP A 77 22.03 12.07 9.81
CA ASP A 77 21.42 11.74 8.52
C ASP A 77 22.25 12.29 7.35
N SER A 78 22.25 11.54 6.25
CA SER A 78 22.73 12.00 4.94
C SER A 78 21.59 11.97 3.93
N LEU A 79 21.68 12.81 2.89
CA LEU A 79 20.67 12.82 1.82
C LEU A 79 20.55 11.45 1.16
N ALA A 80 21.67 10.80 0.90
CA ALA A 80 21.72 9.45 0.34
C ALA A 80 21.03 8.43 1.25
N GLY A 81 21.27 8.47 2.56
CA GLY A 81 20.63 7.57 3.54
C GLY A 81 19.11 7.77 3.60
N ILE A 82 18.66 9.02 3.62
CA ILE A 82 17.24 9.38 3.57
C ILE A 82 16.61 8.90 2.25
N CYS A 83 17.25 9.19 1.12
CA CYS A 83 16.76 8.79 -0.20
C CYS A 83 16.64 7.27 -0.31
N LYS A 84 17.65 6.53 0.17
CA LYS A 84 17.62 5.06 0.24
C LYS A 84 16.47 4.56 1.12
N LYS A 85 16.30 5.15 2.31
CA LYS A 85 15.20 4.83 3.24
C LYS A 85 13.82 5.00 2.60
N PHE A 86 13.66 5.98 1.73
CA PHE A 86 12.38 6.31 1.10
C PHE A 86 12.24 5.83 -0.35
N GLY A 87 13.26 5.21 -0.93
CA GLY A 87 13.23 4.72 -2.31
C GLY A 87 13.13 5.82 -3.37
N VAL A 88 13.68 7.00 -3.10
CA VAL A 88 13.61 8.18 -3.99
C VAL A 88 15.00 8.56 -4.50
N SER A 89 15.08 9.25 -5.63
CA SER A 89 16.38 9.72 -6.14
C SER A 89 16.81 11.01 -5.44
N ILE A 90 18.12 11.13 -5.23
CA ILE A 90 18.74 12.36 -4.68
C ILE A 90 18.37 13.56 -5.55
N ALA A 91 18.47 13.42 -6.87
CA ALA A 91 18.14 14.48 -7.82
C ALA A 91 16.70 15.00 -7.64
N GLU A 92 15.74 14.11 -7.43
CA GLU A 92 14.34 14.48 -7.29
C GLU A 92 14.05 15.13 -5.93
N VAL A 93 14.63 14.60 -4.85
CA VAL A 93 14.55 15.26 -3.53
C VAL A 93 15.17 16.65 -3.59
N LYS A 94 16.33 16.81 -4.24
CA LYS A 94 16.98 18.13 -4.38
C LYS A 94 16.10 19.10 -5.17
N ARG A 95 15.54 18.64 -6.29
CA ARG A 95 14.67 19.45 -7.15
C ARG A 95 13.44 19.96 -6.40
N VAL A 96 12.73 19.08 -5.70
CA VAL A 96 11.48 19.43 -4.99
C VAL A 96 11.73 20.30 -3.76
N ASN A 97 12.90 20.18 -3.13
CA ASN A 97 13.27 20.97 -1.96
C ASN A 97 14.12 22.21 -2.29
N GLY A 98 14.40 22.48 -3.57
CA GLY A 98 15.29 23.57 -3.98
C GLY A 98 16.72 23.45 -3.42
N LEU A 99 17.17 22.24 -3.08
CA LEU A 99 18.48 22.02 -2.46
C LEU A 99 19.59 22.20 -3.50
N LYS A 100 20.44 23.21 -3.29
CA LYS A 100 21.63 23.46 -4.11
C LYS A 100 22.80 22.53 -3.75
N SER A 101 22.79 21.94 -2.56
CA SER A 101 23.81 21.00 -2.08
C SER A 101 23.16 19.84 -1.31
N GLU A 102 23.95 18.82 -1.00
CA GLU A 102 23.51 17.67 -0.17
C GLU A 102 23.78 17.89 1.32
N CYS A 103 24.39 19.03 1.66
CA CYS A 103 24.61 19.45 3.03
C CYS A 103 23.40 20.25 3.51
N PHE A 104 22.76 19.76 4.55
CA PHE A 104 21.67 20.44 5.25
C PHE A 104 21.80 20.22 6.75
N ASN A 105 21.24 21.14 7.53
CA ASN A 105 21.35 21.10 8.98
C ASN A 105 20.38 20.06 9.56
N PRO A 106 20.76 19.39 10.67
CA PRO A 106 19.80 18.67 11.48
C PRO A 106 18.60 19.56 11.83
N GLY A 107 17.39 19.01 11.73
CA GLY A 107 16.14 19.73 11.93
C GLY A 107 15.50 20.27 10.65
N THR A 108 16.21 20.31 9.51
CA THR A 108 15.62 20.65 8.21
C THR A 108 14.49 19.67 7.87
N VAL A 109 13.34 20.19 7.46
CA VAL A 109 12.22 19.37 6.99
C VAL A 109 12.30 19.27 5.47
N LEU A 110 12.52 18.05 4.98
CA LEU A 110 12.55 17.74 3.55
C LEU A 110 11.21 17.19 3.09
N ILE A 111 10.73 17.67 1.96
CA ILE A 111 9.70 17.03 1.14
C ILE A 111 10.32 15.77 0.52
N ILE A 112 9.69 14.63 0.75
CA ILE A 112 10.06 13.36 0.17
C ILE A 112 9.08 13.08 -0.98
N PRO A 113 9.51 13.23 -2.24
CA PRO A 113 8.66 13.07 -3.40
C PRO A 113 8.16 11.63 -3.46
N THR A 114 6.84 11.46 -3.59
CA THR A 114 6.25 10.14 -3.76
C THR A 114 6.33 9.77 -5.23
N LYS A 115 7.45 9.14 -5.62
CA LYS A 115 7.62 8.68 -7.00
C LYS A 115 6.48 7.71 -7.34
N PRO A 116 5.83 7.82 -8.51
CA PRO A 116 5.00 6.74 -9.04
C PRO A 116 5.87 5.49 -9.10
N VAL A 117 5.47 4.43 -8.40
CA VAL A 117 6.24 3.20 -8.34
C VAL A 117 6.36 2.63 -9.75
N THR A 118 7.54 2.73 -10.35
CA THR A 118 7.88 1.91 -11.52
C THR A 118 8.30 0.55 -10.95
N PRO A 119 7.65 -0.57 -11.33
CA PRO A 119 7.96 -1.88 -10.76
C PRO A 119 9.41 -2.28 -11.01
N SER A 120 10.27 -2.11 -10.01
CA SER A 120 11.58 -2.76 -9.99
C SER A 120 11.39 -4.16 -9.43
N ARG A 121 11.42 -5.12 -10.35
CA ARG A 121 11.14 -6.54 -10.14
C ARG A 121 12.35 -7.19 -9.47
N SER A 122 12.43 -7.10 -8.14
CA SER A 122 13.40 -7.85 -7.35
C SER A 122 12.76 -8.26 -6.04
N GLY A 123 12.61 -9.58 -5.88
CA GLY A 123 12.21 -10.34 -4.69
C GLY A 123 11.52 -9.59 -3.55
N VAL A 124 10.19 -9.72 -3.47
CA VAL A 124 9.35 -9.55 -2.28
C VAL A 124 9.84 -8.49 -1.30
N THR A 125 9.52 -7.23 -1.56
CA THR A 125 9.34 -6.26 -0.45
C THR A 125 8.37 -5.12 -0.74
N TYR A 126 7.91 -4.92 -1.98
CA TYR A 126 6.76 -4.03 -2.26
C TYR A 126 5.99 -4.56 -3.47
N ALA A 127 4.84 -5.19 -3.26
CA ALA A 127 3.90 -5.45 -4.35
C ALA A 127 3.43 -4.11 -4.94
N THR A 128 3.30 -4.05 -6.26
CA THR A 128 2.82 -2.85 -6.96
C THR A 128 1.37 -2.53 -6.62
N ALA A 129 0.98 -1.33 -7.04
CA ALA A 129 -0.39 -0.87 -6.89
C ALA A 129 -1.43 -1.84 -7.47
N GLU A 130 -1.15 -2.25 -8.71
CA GLU A 130 -1.95 -3.18 -9.49
C GLU A 130 -1.95 -4.58 -8.87
N GLU A 131 -0.80 -5.06 -8.39
CA GLU A 131 -0.72 -6.37 -7.74
C GLU A 131 -1.49 -6.43 -6.41
N ILE A 132 -1.49 -5.35 -5.63
CA ILE A 132 -2.29 -5.29 -4.40
C ILE A 132 -3.78 -5.27 -4.74
N ASP A 133 -4.20 -4.52 -5.77
CA ASP A 133 -5.60 -4.52 -6.25
C ASP A 133 -6.01 -5.91 -6.75
N LEU A 134 -5.16 -6.59 -7.54
CA LEU A 134 -5.39 -7.97 -7.99
C LEU A 134 -5.49 -8.96 -6.83
N LEU A 135 -4.59 -8.89 -5.85
CA LEU A 135 -4.65 -9.72 -4.64
C LEU A 135 -5.93 -9.45 -3.84
N ALA A 136 -6.32 -8.18 -3.69
CA ALA A 136 -7.51 -7.80 -2.94
C ALA A 136 -8.78 -8.29 -3.64
N ARG A 137 -8.82 -8.27 -4.97
CA ARG A 137 -9.91 -8.87 -5.77
C ARG A 137 -10.00 -10.37 -5.56
N ALA A 138 -8.88 -11.08 -5.66
CA ALA A 138 -8.83 -12.52 -5.43
C ALA A 138 -9.29 -12.88 -3.99
N VAL A 139 -8.79 -12.16 -2.98
CA VAL A 139 -9.21 -12.37 -1.58
C VAL A 139 -10.69 -12.06 -1.39
N TYR A 140 -11.16 -10.94 -1.95
CA TYR A 140 -12.56 -10.56 -1.83
C TYR A 140 -13.49 -11.55 -2.53
N SER A 141 -13.10 -12.08 -3.68
CA SER A 141 -13.92 -13.04 -4.39
C SER A 141 -14.00 -14.42 -3.71
N GLU A 142 -12.91 -14.84 -3.07
CA GLU A 142 -12.82 -16.18 -2.46
C GLU A 142 -13.27 -16.21 -1.00
N ALA A 143 -13.10 -15.09 -0.28
CA ALA A 143 -13.24 -15.04 1.17
C ALA A 143 -14.15 -13.90 1.66
N ARG A 144 -15.04 -13.37 0.81
CA ARG A 144 -16.08 -12.44 1.27
C ARG A 144 -17.00 -13.14 2.27
N GLY A 145 -17.11 -12.56 3.46
CA GLY A 145 -17.91 -13.11 4.55
C GLY A 145 -17.18 -14.16 5.40
N GLU A 146 -15.95 -14.53 5.04
CA GLU A 146 -15.09 -15.38 5.86
C GLU A 146 -14.46 -14.58 7.01
N PRO A 147 -14.05 -15.25 8.11
CA PRO A 147 -13.29 -14.61 9.18
C PRO A 147 -12.02 -13.95 8.64
N TYR A 148 -11.57 -12.88 9.30
CA TYR A 148 -10.40 -12.10 8.87
C TYR A 148 -9.14 -12.97 8.65
N SER A 149 -8.90 -13.94 9.53
CA SER A 149 -7.79 -14.90 9.38
C SER A 149 -7.89 -15.73 8.11
N GLY A 150 -9.10 -16.10 7.68
CA GLY A 150 -9.35 -16.78 6.40
C GLY A 150 -9.01 -15.88 5.21
N GLN A 151 -9.38 -14.60 5.24
CA GLN A 151 -9.03 -13.64 4.19
C GLN A 151 -7.51 -13.46 4.05
N VAL A 152 -6.80 -13.34 5.18
CA VAL A 152 -5.32 -13.28 5.18
C VAL A 152 -4.73 -14.59 4.65
N ALA A 153 -5.30 -15.74 5.03
CA ALA A 153 -4.81 -17.05 4.59
C ALA A 153 -4.89 -17.22 3.06
N ILE A 154 -5.96 -16.76 2.41
CA ILE A 154 -6.06 -16.78 0.93
C ILE A 154 -4.99 -15.91 0.29
N ALA A 155 -4.76 -14.70 0.82
CA ALA A 155 -3.69 -13.83 0.34
C ALA A 155 -2.31 -14.50 0.48
N ALA A 156 -2.06 -15.13 1.64
CA ALA A 156 -0.82 -15.83 1.92
C ALA A 156 -0.61 -17.04 0.98
N VAL A 157 -1.65 -17.81 0.68
CA VAL A 157 -1.58 -18.92 -0.31
C VAL A 157 -1.11 -18.40 -1.67
N ILE A 158 -1.65 -17.28 -2.15
CA ILE A 158 -1.21 -16.68 -3.43
C ILE A 158 0.28 -16.33 -3.37
N LEU A 159 0.73 -15.70 -2.28
CA LEU A 159 2.14 -15.34 -2.09
C LEU A 159 3.04 -16.58 -1.96
N ASN A 160 2.54 -17.66 -1.37
CA ASN A 160 3.25 -18.94 -1.25
C ASN A 160 3.39 -19.62 -2.62
N ARG A 161 2.35 -19.58 -3.45
CA ARG A 161 2.41 -20.03 -4.86
C ARG A 161 3.46 -19.25 -5.63
N VAL A 162 3.49 -17.91 -5.54
CA VAL A 162 4.51 -17.09 -6.22
C VAL A 162 5.95 -17.48 -5.83
N LYS A 163 6.16 -17.96 -4.60
CA LYS A 163 7.46 -18.44 -4.10
C LYS A 163 7.76 -19.89 -4.46
N SER A 164 6.75 -20.67 -4.83
CA SER A 164 6.90 -22.10 -5.12
C SER A 164 7.34 -22.31 -6.58
N PRO A 165 8.27 -23.24 -6.85
CA PRO A 165 8.66 -23.58 -8.21
C PRO A 165 7.54 -24.27 -9.02
N GLU A 166 6.47 -24.73 -8.36
CA GLU A 166 5.33 -25.41 -9.01
C GLU A 166 4.35 -24.44 -9.68
N PHE A 167 4.50 -23.13 -9.45
CA PHE A 167 3.56 -22.11 -9.90
C PHE A 167 4.30 -20.95 -10.60
N PRO A 168 3.58 -20.10 -11.35
CA PRO A 168 4.14 -18.88 -11.90
C PRO A 168 4.74 -18.00 -10.81
N ASN A 169 5.90 -17.42 -11.11
CA ASN A 169 6.65 -16.56 -10.20
C ASN A 169 6.15 -15.09 -10.15
N THR A 170 4.88 -14.85 -10.48
CA THR A 170 4.26 -13.52 -10.44
C THR A 170 2.85 -13.58 -9.87
N ILE A 171 2.43 -12.53 -9.16
CA ILE A 171 1.07 -12.43 -8.60
C ILE A 171 0.03 -12.55 -9.70
N LYS A 172 0.20 -11.80 -10.79
CA LYS A 172 -0.67 -11.87 -11.97
C LYS A 172 -0.70 -13.29 -12.55
N GLY A 173 0.48 -13.91 -12.71
CA GLY A 173 0.59 -15.26 -13.23
C GLY A 173 -0.18 -16.28 -12.39
N VAL A 174 -0.06 -16.23 -11.07
CA VAL A 174 -0.79 -17.12 -10.15
C VAL A 174 -2.30 -16.87 -10.19
N ILE A 175 -2.73 -15.61 -10.17
CA ILE A 175 -4.16 -15.26 -10.15
C ILE A 175 -4.84 -15.69 -11.45
N PHE A 176 -4.22 -15.49 -12.61
CA PHE A 176 -4.81 -15.81 -13.90
C PHE A 176 -4.48 -17.21 -14.42
N GLN A 177 -3.95 -18.11 -13.59
CA GLN A 177 -3.85 -19.51 -13.98
C GLN A 177 -5.26 -20.08 -14.25
N PRO A 178 -5.42 -20.90 -15.30
CA PRO A 178 -6.68 -21.57 -15.55
C PRO A 178 -7.17 -22.29 -14.30
N TRP A 179 -8.44 -22.03 -13.93
CA TRP A 179 -9.12 -22.66 -12.79
C TRP A 179 -8.59 -22.32 -11.39
N ALA A 180 -7.69 -21.33 -11.24
CA ALA A 180 -7.18 -20.93 -9.93
C ALA A 180 -8.18 -20.11 -9.10
N PHE A 181 -9.01 -19.30 -9.76
CA PHE A 181 -10.04 -18.46 -9.15
C PHE A 181 -11.30 -18.49 -10.04
N THR A 182 -12.34 -19.19 -9.60
CA THR A 182 -13.59 -19.34 -10.38
C THR A 182 -14.26 -17.99 -10.61
N ALA A 183 -14.13 -17.07 -9.66
CA ALA A 183 -14.69 -15.73 -9.71
C ALA A 183 -14.20 -14.85 -10.88
N ILE A 184 -13.10 -15.21 -11.55
CA ILE A 184 -12.63 -14.50 -12.74
C ILE A 184 -13.64 -14.67 -13.89
N ASN A 185 -14.21 -15.86 -14.04
CA ASN A 185 -15.15 -16.18 -15.12
C ASN A 185 -16.57 -15.68 -14.82
N ASP A 186 -16.94 -15.63 -13.54
CA ASP A 186 -18.28 -15.21 -13.10
C ASP A 186 -18.42 -13.68 -12.94
N GLY A 187 -17.40 -12.91 -13.35
CA GLY A 187 -17.36 -11.45 -13.27
C GLY A 187 -17.19 -10.87 -11.86
N GLN A 188 -17.35 -11.68 -10.81
CA GLN A 188 -17.21 -11.28 -9.40
C GLN A 188 -15.83 -10.74 -9.06
N PHE A 189 -14.78 -11.22 -9.74
CA PHE A 189 -13.41 -10.71 -9.60
C PHE A 189 -13.29 -9.21 -9.92
N TRP A 190 -14.15 -8.70 -10.81
CA TRP A 190 -14.11 -7.30 -11.24
C TRP A 190 -14.86 -6.35 -10.29
N LEU A 191 -15.54 -6.87 -9.26
CA LEU A 191 -16.14 -6.05 -8.21
C LEU A 191 -15.07 -5.29 -7.41
N THR A 192 -15.45 -4.12 -6.90
CA THR A 192 -14.57 -3.31 -6.03
C THR A 192 -14.35 -4.03 -4.69
N PRO A 193 -13.10 -4.38 -4.32
CA PRO A 193 -12.81 -5.02 -3.04
C PRO A 193 -13.12 -4.07 -1.86
N ASN A 194 -13.51 -4.62 -0.72
CA ASN A 194 -13.69 -3.84 0.50
C ASN A 194 -12.37 -3.55 1.23
N ALA A 195 -12.39 -2.61 2.18
CA ALA A 195 -11.21 -2.24 2.98
C ALA A 195 -10.59 -3.44 3.73
N THR A 196 -11.40 -4.42 4.15
CA THR A 196 -10.95 -5.62 4.86
C THR A 196 -10.07 -6.50 3.97
N ALA A 197 -10.42 -6.70 2.70
CA ALA A 197 -9.61 -7.45 1.74
C ALA A 197 -8.24 -6.78 1.53
N TYR A 198 -8.20 -5.46 1.35
CA TYR A 198 -6.94 -4.71 1.26
C TYR A 198 -6.10 -4.78 2.53
N LYS A 199 -6.73 -4.79 3.70
CA LYS A 199 -6.02 -4.98 4.97
C LYS A 199 -5.42 -6.39 5.04
N ALA A 200 -6.18 -7.41 4.66
CA ALA A 200 -5.73 -8.80 4.68
C ALA A 200 -4.52 -9.02 3.76
N VAL A 201 -4.55 -8.44 2.55
CA VAL A 201 -3.42 -8.47 1.61
C VAL A 201 -2.19 -7.80 2.20
N ARG A 202 -2.33 -6.64 2.84
CA ARG A 202 -1.19 -5.95 3.48
C ARG A 202 -0.58 -6.79 4.60
N ASP A 203 -1.40 -7.40 5.44
CA ASP A 203 -0.90 -8.25 6.53
C ASP A 203 -0.14 -9.47 5.96
N ALA A 204 -0.65 -10.09 4.91
CA ALA A 204 0.05 -11.19 4.21
C ALA A 204 1.36 -10.75 3.55
N LEU A 205 1.39 -9.58 2.88
CA LEU A 205 2.60 -9.00 2.30
C LEU A 205 3.65 -8.64 3.36
N ASN A 206 3.21 -8.24 4.56
CA ASN A 206 4.06 -8.01 5.73
C ASN A 206 4.54 -9.32 6.40
N GLY A 207 4.17 -10.48 5.85
CA GLY A 207 4.65 -11.79 6.29
C GLY A 207 3.71 -12.53 7.24
N TYR A 208 2.53 -12.01 7.54
CA TYR A 208 1.55 -12.75 8.34
C TYR A 208 0.89 -13.85 7.52
N ASP A 209 1.22 -15.11 7.81
CA ASP A 209 0.66 -16.29 7.12
C ASP A 209 -0.05 -17.22 8.11
N PRO A 210 -1.38 -17.08 8.29
CA PRO A 210 -2.17 -17.99 9.11
C PRO A 210 -2.46 -19.34 8.44
N SER A 211 -2.15 -19.51 7.15
CA SER A 211 -2.41 -20.75 6.39
C SER A 211 -1.41 -21.88 6.67
N LYS A 212 -0.35 -21.60 7.45
CA LYS A 212 0.79 -22.49 7.70
C LYS A 212 1.52 -22.88 6.40
N LYS A 213 1.84 -21.89 5.55
CA LYS A 213 2.54 -22.07 4.27
C LYS A 213 1.77 -22.94 3.25
N ALA A 214 0.45 -22.95 3.34
CA ALA A 214 -0.37 -23.68 2.39
C ALA A 214 -0.21 -23.12 0.97
N ILE A 215 -0.33 -24.01 -0.02
CA ILE A 215 -0.38 -23.68 -1.46
C ILE A 215 -1.71 -24.10 -2.10
N PHE A 216 -2.53 -24.85 -1.37
CA PHE A 216 -3.89 -25.24 -1.77
C PHE A 216 -4.90 -24.87 -0.68
N TYR A 217 -6.13 -24.58 -1.12
CA TYR A 217 -7.29 -24.50 -0.24
C TYR A 217 -8.53 -24.97 -1.00
N TRP A 218 -9.53 -25.46 -0.28
CA TRP A 218 -10.85 -25.77 -0.84
C TRP A 218 -11.92 -25.72 0.25
N ASN A 219 -13.17 -25.62 -0.16
CA ASN A 219 -14.31 -25.80 0.74
C ASN A 219 -14.62 -27.31 0.86
N PRO A 220 -14.48 -27.93 2.05
CA PRO A 220 -14.66 -29.37 2.22
C PRO A 220 -16.10 -29.84 1.98
N VAL A 221 -17.09 -28.93 2.03
CA VAL A 221 -18.50 -29.24 1.80
C VAL A 221 -18.83 -29.31 0.30
N THR A 222 -18.19 -28.49 -0.53
CA THR A 222 -18.52 -28.36 -1.95
C THR A 222 -17.47 -28.94 -2.90
N ALA A 223 -16.28 -29.27 -2.41
CA ALA A 223 -15.19 -29.79 -3.25
C ALA A 223 -15.48 -31.20 -3.76
N THR A 224 -15.61 -31.34 -5.07
CA THR A 224 -15.85 -32.62 -5.76
C THR A 224 -14.58 -33.27 -6.32
N ASN A 225 -13.49 -32.51 -6.47
CA ASN A 225 -12.23 -33.02 -7.02
C ASN A 225 -11.57 -34.00 -6.03
N LYS A 226 -11.45 -35.28 -6.40
CA LYS A 226 -10.85 -36.30 -5.53
C LYS A 226 -9.37 -36.06 -5.22
N TRP A 227 -8.64 -35.39 -6.10
CA TRP A 227 -7.20 -35.14 -5.93
C TRP A 227 -6.91 -34.21 -4.75
N VAL A 228 -7.74 -33.20 -4.46
CA VAL A 228 -7.46 -32.28 -3.33
C VAL A 228 -7.47 -33.01 -1.99
N TRP A 229 -8.25 -34.09 -1.87
CA TRP A 229 -8.35 -34.91 -0.67
C TRP A 229 -7.14 -35.83 -0.43
N THR A 230 -6.21 -35.93 -1.39
CA THR A 230 -4.95 -36.65 -1.19
C THR A 230 -3.85 -35.73 -0.62
N ARG A 231 -4.12 -34.43 -0.45
CA ARG A 231 -3.15 -33.45 0.05
C ARG A 231 -3.11 -33.40 1.58
N PRO A 232 -1.94 -33.22 2.22
CA PRO A 232 -1.85 -33.05 3.67
C PRO A 232 -2.53 -31.77 4.16
N ILE A 233 -3.66 -31.90 4.85
CA ILE A 233 -4.41 -30.78 5.43
C ILE A 233 -3.68 -30.26 6.68
N HIS A 234 -3.53 -28.94 6.78
CA HIS A 234 -2.84 -28.27 7.90
C HIS A 234 -3.79 -27.73 8.97
N LEU A 235 -4.91 -27.15 8.51
CA LEU A 235 -5.94 -26.53 9.33
C LEU A 235 -7.17 -26.17 8.48
N GLN A 236 -8.22 -25.75 9.17
CA GLN A 236 -9.40 -25.13 8.57
C GLN A 236 -9.59 -23.72 9.15
N LEU A 237 -9.83 -22.73 8.29
CA LEU A 237 -10.20 -21.36 8.68
C LEU A 237 -11.50 -21.00 7.98
N GLY A 238 -12.56 -20.79 8.76
CA GLY A 238 -13.90 -20.60 8.23
C GLY A 238 -14.35 -21.82 7.43
N LYS A 239 -14.77 -21.59 6.18
CA LYS A 239 -15.23 -22.64 5.27
C LYS A 239 -14.11 -23.29 4.46
N HIS A 240 -12.87 -22.85 4.60
CA HIS A 240 -11.75 -23.35 3.80
C HIS A 240 -10.80 -24.21 4.62
N VAL A 241 -10.47 -25.39 4.08
CA VAL A 241 -9.32 -26.16 4.53
C VAL A 241 -8.09 -25.75 3.72
N PHE A 242 -6.91 -25.77 4.36
CA PHE A 242 -5.64 -25.34 3.78
C PHE A 242 -4.63 -26.49 3.81
N ALA A 243 -3.88 -26.68 2.72
CA ALA A 243 -2.98 -27.82 2.54
C ALA A 243 -1.74 -27.48 1.69
N THR A 244 -0.77 -28.39 1.71
CA THR A 244 0.40 -28.38 0.82
C THR A 244 0.37 -29.50 -0.20
#